data_AF-A0A972CTS7-F1
#
_entry.id   AF-A0A972CTS7-F1
#
_cell.length_a   1.000
_cell.length_b   1.000
_cell.length_c   1.000
_cell.angle_alpha   90.00
_cell.angle_beta   90.00
_cell.angle_gamma   90.00
#
_symmetry.space_group_name_H-M   'P 1'
#
loop_
_entity.id
_entity.type
_entity.pdbx_description
1 polymer ?
#
loop_
_entity_poly.entity_id
_entity_poly.type
_entity_poly.pdbx_seq_one_letter_code
_entity_poly.pdbx_strand_id
1 'polypeptide(L)'
;MFDVEFGGFSKRPKFPLPQYILFLLEYGHKFDDNRALDMAKFTLDNMYKGGIFDHVGFGFYRYSVDEKWLVPHFEKMLYDNALLGIAYTRAYEITGESIYRDVAVKTYTFVLNELTSEEGAFYSALDAETEGEEGKYYTFEYDEIIKLLGEEFGKFYCEHYDITKEGNFEGKNIPNLLGKDIKSISFEDMIKLDSMRDRILSYREKRTKPFRDEKILTSWNGLMIGSLAYGGKVLDNNVFIRKAKEAADFIIANLIDLEGNLLSVHMDGESYNLGNLHDYAFFAYGLLTLYQVTNDVVYFEIGRKLANKTLELFGEEGALYYNSHISEELVIRPRDIYDGAIPSGNSFALRVLGKLYDFTKDNMYYEKAKEIINSYGGNINNSTTEYVYSILSLINYFI
;
A
#
# COMPACT_ATOMS: atom_id res chain seq x y z
N MET A 1 -0.75 8.69 21.18
CA MET A 1 -0.50 8.74 19.73
C MET A 1 -1.79 8.58 18.95
N PHE A 2 -2.60 7.58 19.27
CA PHE A 2 -3.91 7.38 18.63
C PHE A 2 -4.82 8.61 18.77
N ASP A 3 -5.41 9.03 17.66
CA ASP A 3 -6.41 10.08 17.58
C ASP A 3 -7.80 9.46 17.81
N VAL A 4 -8.37 9.75 18.97
CA VAL A 4 -9.68 9.21 19.40
C VAL A 4 -10.86 9.88 18.70
N GLU A 5 -10.66 11.01 18.04
CA GLU A 5 -11.73 11.77 17.38
C GLU A 5 -11.88 11.36 15.91
N PHE A 6 -10.76 11.24 15.19
CA PHE A 6 -10.76 10.95 13.75
C PHE A 6 -9.97 9.68 13.36
N GLY A 7 -9.44 8.92 14.31
CA GLY A 7 -8.61 7.74 14.05
C GLY A 7 -7.23 8.11 13.51
N GLY A 8 -6.32 7.15 13.40
CA GLY A 8 -4.94 7.39 12.97
C GLY A 8 -4.00 7.82 14.10
N PHE A 9 -2.77 8.18 13.72
CA PHE A 9 -1.63 8.25 14.65
C PHE A 9 -0.77 9.51 14.52
N SER A 10 -1.18 10.44 13.66
CA SER A 10 -0.59 11.77 13.54
C SER A 10 -1.68 12.84 13.49
N LYS A 11 -1.30 14.11 13.64
CA LYS A 11 -2.26 15.24 13.65
C LYS A 11 -2.42 15.87 12.26
N ARG A 12 -1.46 16.71 11.84
CA ARG A 12 -1.41 17.36 10.53
C ARG A 12 0.06 17.57 10.12
N PRO A 13 0.46 17.31 8.86
CA PRO A 13 -0.26 16.46 7.91
C PRO A 13 -0.50 15.05 8.48
N LYS A 14 -1.61 14.43 8.10
CA LYS A 14 -2.07 13.15 8.62
C LYS A 14 -1.78 12.02 7.63
N PHE A 15 -0.86 11.13 8.01
CA PHE A 15 -0.44 10.00 7.18
C PHE A 15 -1.21 8.73 7.57
N PRO A 16 -1.55 7.86 6.60
CA PRO A 16 -2.26 6.60 6.87
C PRO A 16 -1.53 5.65 7.83
N LEU A 17 -0.19 5.64 7.78
CA LEU A 17 0.70 4.82 8.61
C LEU A 17 0.23 3.35 8.75
N PRO A 18 0.14 2.58 7.63
CA PRO A 18 -0.39 1.22 7.63
C PRO A 18 0.32 0.26 8.59
N GLN A 19 1.59 0.54 8.94
CA GLN A 19 2.34 -0.21 9.94
C GLN A 19 1.62 -0.33 11.27
N TYR A 20 1.04 0.77 11.76
CA TYR A 20 0.37 0.80 13.05
C TYR A 20 -0.96 0.07 12.99
N ILE A 21 -1.67 0.21 11.87
CA ILE A 21 -2.93 -0.51 11.62
C ILE A 21 -2.68 -2.01 11.58
N LEU A 22 -1.69 -2.46 10.80
CA LEU A 22 -1.31 -3.87 10.70
C LEU A 22 -0.87 -4.42 12.06
N PHE A 23 -0.06 -3.68 12.81
CA PHE A 23 0.31 -4.09 14.17
C PHE A 23 -0.88 -4.27 15.09
N LEU A 24 -1.81 -3.31 15.12
CA LEU A 24 -2.99 -3.38 15.95
C LEU A 24 -3.92 -4.53 15.55
N LEU A 25 -4.05 -4.80 14.25
CA LEU A 25 -4.80 -5.95 13.73
C LEU A 25 -4.17 -7.27 14.18
N GLU A 26 -2.86 -7.46 13.97
CA GLU A 26 -2.18 -8.69 14.37
C GLU A 26 -2.17 -8.90 15.88
N TYR A 27 -1.83 -7.85 16.62
CA TYR A 27 -1.78 -7.89 18.08
C TYR A 27 -3.17 -8.17 18.67
N GLY A 28 -4.18 -7.42 18.22
CA GLY A 28 -5.56 -7.58 18.68
C GLY A 28 -6.11 -8.97 18.38
N HIS A 29 -5.80 -9.54 17.22
CA HIS A 29 -6.20 -10.90 16.87
C HIS A 29 -5.45 -11.98 17.66
N LYS A 30 -4.14 -11.85 17.82
CA LYS A 30 -3.30 -12.88 18.47
C LYS A 30 -3.49 -12.93 19.98
N PHE A 31 -3.78 -11.79 20.62
CA PHE A 31 -3.87 -11.66 22.07
C PHE A 31 -5.27 -11.30 22.57
N ASP A 32 -6.30 -11.42 21.72
CA ASP A 32 -7.70 -11.12 22.04
C ASP A 32 -7.92 -9.69 22.61
N ASP A 33 -7.14 -8.70 22.14
CA ASP A 33 -7.26 -7.30 22.57
C ASP A 33 -8.23 -6.53 21.65
N ASN A 34 -9.49 -6.46 22.08
CA ASN A 34 -10.53 -5.71 21.37
C ASN A 34 -10.23 -4.21 21.25
N ARG A 35 -9.48 -3.60 22.17
CA ARG A 35 -9.16 -2.17 22.07
C ARG A 35 -8.22 -1.93 20.90
N ALA A 36 -7.26 -2.83 20.68
CA ALA A 36 -6.36 -2.74 19.53
C ALA A 36 -7.14 -2.88 18.21
N LEU A 37 -8.05 -3.85 18.13
CA LEU A 37 -8.92 -4.03 16.96
C LEU A 37 -9.81 -2.80 16.72
N ASP A 38 -10.41 -2.24 17.76
CA ASP A 38 -11.27 -1.05 17.65
C ASP A 38 -10.49 0.17 17.16
N MET A 39 -9.23 0.36 17.60
CA MET A 39 -8.37 1.44 17.10
C MET A 39 -8.05 1.28 15.62
N ALA A 40 -7.73 0.05 15.17
CA ALA A 40 -7.47 -0.24 13.77
C ALA A 40 -8.71 0.01 12.90
N LYS A 41 -9.86 -0.53 13.31
CA LYS A 41 -11.14 -0.38 12.62
C LYS A 41 -11.58 1.08 12.55
N PHE A 42 -11.51 1.80 13.66
CA PHE A 42 -11.86 3.22 13.69
C PHE A 42 -10.97 4.05 12.76
N THR A 43 -9.68 3.72 12.66
CA THR A 43 -8.77 4.37 11.71
C THR A 43 -9.14 4.07 10.26
N LEU A 44 -9.36 2.80 9.92
CA LEU A 44 -9.74 2.38 8.57
C LEU A 44 -11.08 3.01 8.15
N ASP A 45 -12.08 2.95 9.01
CA ASP A 45 -13.40 3.53 8.75
C ASP A 45 -13.31 5.04 8.48
N ASN A 46 -12.57 5.80 9.30
CA ASN A 46 -12.43 7.24 9.10
C ASN A 46 -11.60 7.60 7.86
N MET A 47 -10.54 6.85 7.53
CA MET A 47 -9.79 7.06 6.29
C MET A 47 -10.66 6.82 5.07
N TYR A 48 -11.45 5.73 5.05
CA TYR A 48 -12.37 5.50 3.93
C TYR A 48 -13.47 6.56 3.86
N LYS A 49 -13.99 7.05 5.00
CA LYS A 49 -14.96 8.15 5.00
C LYS A 49 -14.39 9.47 4.50
N GLY A 50 -13.11 9.73 4.72
CA GLY A 50 -12.45 10.95 4.31
C GLY A 50 -12.32 11.10 2.79
N GLY A 51 -11.91 12.30 2.37
CA GLY A 51 -11.47 12.57 0.99
C GLY A 51 -10.05 12.07 0.70
N ILE A 52 -9.33 11.53 1.70
CA ILE A 52 -8.08 10.77 1.47
C ILE A 52 -8.30 9.52 0.60
N PHE A 53 -9.52 9.00 0.54
CA PHE A 53 -9.93 7.99 -0.42
C PHE A 53 -10.67 8.66 -1.59
N ASP A 54 -10.25 8.39 -2.83
CA ASP A 54 -10.96 8.89 -4.01
C ASP A 54 -12.26 8.10 -4.23
N HIS A 55 -13.40 8.64 -3.79
CA HIS A 55 -14.70 7.97 -3.95
C HIS A 55 -15.18 7.82 -5.39
N VAL A 56 -14.50 8.44 -6.37
CA VAL A 56 -14.85 8.36 -7.80
C VAL A 56 -13.92 7.43 -8.58
N GLY A 57 -12.61 7.59 -8.46
CA GLY A 57 -11.61 6.75 -9.16
C GLY A 57 -10.96 5.67 -8.31
N PHE A 58 -11.31 5.61 -7.02
CA PHE A 58 -10.70 4.74 -6.02
C PHE A 58 -9.22 5.00 -5.79
N GLY A 59 -8.67 4.23 -4.85
CA GLY A 59 -7.31 4.41 -4.37
C GLY A 59 -7.20 5.52 -3.33
N PHE A 60 -6.15 5.41 -2.53
CA PHE A 60 -5.80 6.39 -1.51
C PHE A 60 -4.79 7.39 -2.05
N TYR A 61 -4.99 8.64 -1.65
CA TYR A 61 -3.98 9.67 -1.74
C TYR A 61 -2.94 9.51 -0.63
N ARG A 62 -1.77 10.14 -0.80
CA ARG A 62 -0.60 9.93 0.04
C ARG A 62 -0.82 10.29 1.52
N TYR A 63 -1.43 11.43 1.78
CA TYR A 63 -1.77 11.89 3.12
C TYR A 63 -2.88 12.94 3.08
N SER A 64 -3.47 13.26 4.23
CA SER A 64 -4.39 14.38 4.38
C SER A 64 -3.68 15.59 4.98
N VAL A 65 -3.96 16.79 4.49
CA VAL A 65 -3.42 18.04 5.06
C VAL A 65 -4.14 18.44 6.35
N ASP A 66 -5.33 17.90 6.59
CA ASP A 66 -6.11 18.10 7.81
C ASP A 66 -6.17 16.82 8.69
N GLU A 67 -6.76 16.96 9.87
CA GLU A 67 -6.88 15.89 10.86
C GLU A 67 -8.07 14.97 10.62
N LYS A 68 -9.05 15.40 9.82
CA LYS A 68 -10.32 14.71 9.57
C LYS A 68 -10.26 13.74 8.40
N TRP A 69 -9.12 13.69 7.69
CA TRP A 69 -8.94 12.97 6.44
C TRP A 69 -9.69 13.58 5.26
N LEU A 70 -10.13 14.84 5.33
CA LEU A 70 -10.96 15.45 4.28
C LEU A 70 -10.13 15.88 3.07
N VAL A 71 -9.16 16.77 3.26
CA VAL A 71 -8.38 17.36 2.18
C VAL A 71 -7.12 16.53 1.98
N PRO A 72 -6.96 15.82 0.84
CA PRO A 72 -5.75 15.08 0.55
C PRO A 72 -4.66 15.99 0.00
N HIS A 73 -3.41 15.54 0.10
CA HIS A 73 -2.39 15.87 -0.89
C HIS A 73 -2.59 14.93 -2.07
N PHE A 74 -3.06 15.43 -3.21
CA PHE A 74 -3.73 14.65 -4.26
C PHE A 74 -2.84 13.66 -5.05
N GLU A 75 -1.58 13.50 -4.64
CA GLU A 75 -0.66 12.48 -5.13
C GLU A 75 -1.14 11.08 -4.73
N LYS A 76 -1.06 10.11 -5.66
CA LYS A 76 -1.35 8.70 -5.38
C LYS A 76 -0.13 7.85 -5.68
N MET A 77 0.41 7.21 -4.65
CA MET A 77 1.61 6.38 -4.75
C MET A 77 1.26 4.89 -4.80
N LEU A 78 2.05 4.11 -5.57
CA LEU A 78 1.89 2.66 -5.64
C LEU A 78 2.07 1.99 -4.27
N TYR A 79 3.10 2.39 -3.51
CA TYR A 79 3.40 1.76 -2.22
C TYR A 79 2.31 2.03 -1.17
N ASP A 80 1.73 3.23 -1.13
CA ASP A 80 0.65 3.56 -0.19
C ASP A 80 -0.56 2.66 -0.45
N ASN A 81 -0.93 2.52 -1.73
CA ASN A 81 -2.04 1.67 -2.14
C ASN A 81 -1.73 0.17 -1.96
N ALA A 82 -0.46 -0.25 -2.10
CA ALA A 82 -0.05 -1.61 -1.79
C ALA A 82 -0.26 -1.92 -0.29
N LEU A 83 0.28 -1.07 0.58
CA LEU A 83 0.26 -1.27 2.03
C LEU A 83 -1.15 -1.12 2.62
N LEU A 84 -1.93 -0.15 2.15
CA LEU A 84 -3.33 -0.01 2.53
C LEU A 84 -4.17 -1.16 2.01
N GLY A 85 -3.92 -1.65 0.80
CA GLY A 85 -4.54 -2.87 0.29
C GLY A 85 -4.33 -4.07 1.23
N ILE A 86 -3.12 -4.26 1.75
CA ILE A 86 -2.83 -5.30 2.76
C ILE A 86 -3.62 -5.05 4.05
N ALA A 87 -3.62 -3.81 4.55
CA ALA A 87 -4.30 -3.46 5.80
C ALA A 87 -5.81 -3.72 5.75
N TYR A 88 -6.49 -3.28 4.68
CA TYR A 88 -7.91 -3.55 4.47
C TYR A 88 -8.21 -5.03 4.23
N THR A 89 -7.36 -5.73 3.46
CA THR A 89 -7.48 -7.18 3.28
C THR A 89 -7.37 -7.93 4.62
N ARG A 90 -6.39 -7.58 5.46
CA ARG A 90 -6.20 -8.19 6.78
C ARG A 90 -7.33 -7.86 7.74
N ALA A 91 -7.85 -6.63 7.70
CA ALA A 91 -9.03 -6.26 8.49
C ALA A 91 -10.25 -7.11 8.09
N TYR A 92 -10.47 -7.35 6.80
CA TYR A 92 -11.52 -8.26 6.33
C TYR A 92 -11.29 -9.69 6.81
N GLU A 93 -10.07 -10.22 6.68
CA GLU A 93 -9.74 -11.58 7.11
C GLU A 93 -10.03 -11.82 8.60
N ILE A 94 -9.68 -10.85 9.46
CA ILE A 94 -9.88 -10.95 10.91
C ILE A 94 -11.35 -10.74 11.31
N THR A 95 -12.03 -9.77 10.71
CA THR A 95 -13.34 -9.30 11.19
C THR A 95 -14.53 -9.88 10.43
N GLY A 96 -14.33 -10.29 9.17
CA GLY A 96 -15.39 -10.68 8.25
C GLY A 96 -16.28 -9.52 7.75
N GLU A 97 -15.99 -8.26 8.11
CA GLU A 97 -16.82 -7.11 7.73
C GLU A 97 -16.63 -6.75 6.26
N SER A 98 -17.71 -6.83 5.45
CA SER A 98 -17.65 -6.69 4.00
C SER A 98 -17.08 -5.35 3.52
N ILE A 99 -17.26 -4.28 4.30
CA ILE A 99 -16.73 -2.96 3.95
C ILE A 99 -15.22 -2.99 3.75
N TYR A 100 -14.46 -3.74 4.55
CA TYR A 100 -13.01 -3.82 4.39
C TYR A 100 -12.61 -4.59 3.13
N ARG A 101 -13.38 -5.62 2.76
CA ARG A 101 -13.25 -6.29 1.46
C ARG A 101 -13.51 -5.32 0.32
N ASP A 102 -14.59 -4.55 0.40
CA ASP A 102 -14.98 -3.64 -0.66
C ASP A 102 -13.94 -2.52 -0.86
N VAL A 103 -13.41 -1.96 0.22
CA VAL A 103 -12.34 -0.97 0.15
C VAL A 103 -11.05 -1.57 -0.42
N ALA A 104 -10.65 -2.78 0.01
CA ALA A 104 -9.49 -3.46 -0.56
C ALA A 104 -9.65 -3.69 -2.07
N VAL A 105 -10.81 -4.18 -2.51
CA VAL A 105 -11.12 -4.37 -3.94
C VAL A 105 -11.02 -3.04 -4.68
N LYS A 106 -11.62 -1.97 -4.17
CA LYS A 106 -11.56 -0.64 -4.80
C LYS A 106 -10.13 -0.12 -4.90
N THR A 107 -9.31 -0.29 -3.86
CA THR A 107 -7.88 0.07 -3.87
C THR A 107 -7.12 -0.70 -4.95
N TYR A 108 -7.33 -2.01 -5.06
CA TYR A 108 -6.69 -2.80 -6.11
C TYR A 108 -7.20 -2.45 -7.51
N THR A 109 -8.50 -2.18 -7.67
CA THR A 109 -9.08 -1.74 -8.95
C THR A 109 -8.44 -0.43 -9.44
N PHE A 110 -8.17 0.53 -8.55
CA PHE A 110 -7.42 1.74 -8.92
C PHE A 110 -6.06 1.41 -9.52
N VAL A 111 -5.27 0.55 -8.85
CA VAL A 111 -3.93 0.16 -9.32
C VAL A 111 -4.02 -0.53 -10.68
N LEU A 112 -4.99 -1.44 -10.85
CA LEU A 112 -5.17 -2.17 -12.10
C LEU A 112 -5.57 -1.27 -13.27
N ASN A 113 -6.31 -0.19 -13.01
CA ASN A 113 -6.84 0.70 -14.04
C ASN A 113 -5.88 1.85 -14.39
N GLU A 114 -5.22 2.45 -13.39
CA GLU A 114 -4.46 3.69 -13.58
C GLU A 114 -2.93 3.48 -13.57
N LEU A 115 -2.46 2.48 -12.82
CA LEU A 115 -1.03 2.26 -12.58
C LEU A 115 -0.46 1.02 -13.25
N THR A 116 -1.24 0.23 -13.99
CA THR A 116 -0.70 -0.94 -14.71
C THR A 116 -0.10 -0.51 -16.05
N SER A 117 1.13 -0.93 -16.32
CA SER A 117 1.81 -0.71 -17.59
C SER A 117 1.29 -1.65 -18.67
N GLU A 118 1.57 -1.34 -19.93
CA GLU A 118 1.18 -2.22 -21.06
C GLU A 118 1.87 -3.59 -20.97
N GLU A 119 3.06 -3.65 -20.37
CA GLU A 119 3.83 -4.87 -20.14
C GLU A 119 3.40 -5.66 -18.88
N GLY A 120 2.49 -5.10 -18.07
CA GLY A 120 1.85 -5.79 -16.94
C GLY A 120 2.45 -5.54 -15.56
N ALA A 121 3.55 -4.79 -15.47
CA ALA A 121 4.06 -4.27 -14.19
C ALA A 121 3.34 -2.99 -13.77
N PHE A 122 3.75 -2.36 -12.66
CA PHE A 122 3.09 -1.18 -12.12
C PHE A 122 3.98 0.07 -12.13
N TYR A 123 3.41 1.15 -12.63
CA TYR A 123 3.93 2.51 -12.55
C TYR A 123 3.92 3.03 -11.11
N SER A 124 4.77 4.02 -10.84
CA SER A 124 5.11 4.42 -9.49
C SER A 124 4.08 5.35 -8.83
N ALA A 125 3.52 6.32 -9.56
CA ALA A 125 2.62 7.31 -8.98
C ALA A 125 1.74 8.06 -10.00
N LEU A 126 0.71 8.73 -9.49
CA LEU A 126 0.04 9.87 -10.11
C LEU A 126 0.34 11.14 -9.32
N ASP A 127 0.69 12.21 -10.02
CA ASP A 127 1.04 13.50 -9.43
C ASP A 127 -0.18 14.21 -8.79
N ALA A 128 0.08 15.16 -7.89
CA ALA A 128 -0.97 15.91 -7.20
C ALA A 128 -1.57 17.04 -8.06
N GLU A 129 -0.78 17.55 -9.00
CA GLU A 129 -1.12 18.71 -9.81
C GLU A 129 -1.61 18.33 -11.21
N THR A 130 -2.49 19.18 -11.74
CA THR A 130 -2.92 19.14 -13.14
C THR A 130 -3.06 20.56 -13.63
N GLU A 131 -2.37 20.91 -14.72
CA GLU A 131 -2.34 22.28 -15.26
C GLU A 131 -1.85 23.33 -14.24
N GLY A 132 -0.97 22.94 -13.31
CA GLY A 132 -0.42 23.82 -12.27
C GLY A 132 -1.37 24.09 -11.10
N GLU A 133 -2.47 23.35 -10.99
CA GLU A 133 -3.41 23.42 -9.87
C GLU A 133 -3.52 22.05 -9.19
N GLU A 134 -3.28 22.01 -7.88
CA GLU A 134 -3.43 20.78 -7.07
C GLU A 134 -4.90 20.36 -6.98
N GLY A 135 -5.19 19.08 -7.18
CA GLY A 135 -6.55 18.54 -7.00
C GLY A 135 -7.57 18.93 -8.07
N LYS A 136 -7.20 19.72 -9.09
CA LYS A 136 -8.09 20.18 -10.17
C LYS A 136 -8.80 19.04 -10.89
N TYR A 137 -8.09 17.94 -11.15
CA TYR A 137 -8.66 16.76 -11.77
C TYR A 137 -9.75 16.10 -10.90
N TYR A 138 -9.59 16.13 -9.58
CA TYR A 138 -10.35 15.31 -8.63
C TYR A 138 -11.56 16.01 -7.99
N THR A 139 -11.65 17.34 -8.08
CA THR A 139 -12.67 18.15 -7.41
C THR A 139 -13.84 18.52 -8.34
N PHE A 140 -15.02 18.75 -7.76
CA PHE A 140 -16.26 18.99 -8.51
C PHE A 140 -17.03 20.21 -8.00
N GLU A 141 -17.66 20.94 -8.92
CA GLU A 141 -18.69 21.91 -8.57
C GLU A 141 -20.05 21.22 -8.41
N TYR A 142 -20.88 21.70 -7.48
CA TYR A 142 -22.21 21.14 -7.24
C TYR A 142 -23.09 21.17 -8.51
N ASP A 143 -23.16 22.32 -9.18
CA ASP A 143 -24.00 22.49 -10.36
C ASP A 143 -23.53 21.62 -11.54
N GLU A 144 -22.25 21.25 -11.57
CA GLU A 144 -21.68 20.29 -12.53
C GLU A 144 -22.29 18.89 -12.32
N ILE A 145 -22.37 18.42 -11.07
CA ILE A 145 -22.93 17.10 -10.73
C ILE A 145 -24.43 17.06 -11.04
N ILE A 146 -25.15 18.13 -10.68
CA ILE A 146 -26.57 18.28 -11.00
C ILE A 146 -26.81 18.22 -12.51
N LYS A 147 -26.01 18.95 -13.29
CA LYS A 147 -26.12 18.96 -14.75
C LYS A 147 -25.81 17.58 -15.36
N LEU A 148 -24.81 16.88 -14.83
CA LEU A 148 -24.38 15.58 -15.33
C LEU A 148 -25.40 14.47 -15.06
N LEU A 149 -25.93 14.42 -13.83
CA LEU A 149 -26.79 13.32 -13.36
C LEU A 149 -28.29 13.60 -13.52
N GLY A 150 -28.68 14.86 -13.67
CA GLY A 150 -30.06 15.32 -13.56
C GLY A 150 -30.40 15.70 -12.12
N GLU A 151 -31.50 16.45 -11.94
CA GLU A 151 -31.80 17.08 -10.64
C GLU A 151 -32.05 16.08 -9.50
N GLU A 152 -32.78 15.00 -9.75
CA GLU A 152 -33.08 13.97 -8.74
C GLU A 152 -31.83 13.21 -8.31
N PHE A 153 -31.16 12.56 -9.26
CA PHE A 153 -29.97 11.75 -8.99
C PHE A 153 -28.77 12.59 -8.57
N GLY A 154 -28.63 13.80 -9.11
CA GLY A 154 -27.58 14.74 -8.71
C GLY A 154 -27.72 15.15 -7.25
N LYS A 155 -28.93 15.56 -6.81
CA LYS A 155 -29.17 15.90 -5.39
C LYS A 155 -28.92 14.70 -4.48
N PHE A 156 -29.39 13.51 -4.88
CA PHE A 156 -29.15 12.28 -4.14
C PHE A 156 -27.65 11.99 -3.97
N TYR A 157 -26.86 12.06 -5.05
CA TYR A 157 -25.41 11.85 -4.98
C TYR A 157 -24.72 12.90 -4.10
N CYS A 158 -25.08 14.18 -4.28
CA CYS A 158 -24.50 15.29 -3.52
C CYS A 158 -24.77 15.16 -2.01
N GLU A 159 -25.96 14.73 -1.60
CA GLU A 159 -26.30 14.52 -0.19
C GLU A 159 -25.48 13.39 0.46
N HIS A 160 -25.18 12.34 -0.29
CA HIS A 160 -24.39 11.20 0.20
C HIS A 160 -22.92 11.55 0.35
N TYR A 161 -22.37 12.28 -0.63
CA TYR A 161 -20.94 12.58 -0.72
C TYR A 161 -20.53 13.97 -0.22
N ASP A 162 -21.42 14.66 0.50
CA ASP A 162 -21.19 16.01 1.06
C ASP A 162 -20.71 17.02 0.01
N ILE A 163 -21.39 17.03 -1.15
CA ILE A 163 -21.15 17.99 -2.22
C ILE A 163 -22.17 19.12 -2.09
N THR A 164 -21.68 20.33 -1.82
CA THR A 164 -22.51 21.52 -1.58
C THR A 164 -22.18 22.64 -2.57
N LYS A 165 -23.04 23.66 -2.62
CA LYS A 165 -22.81 24.83 -3.48
C LYS A 165 -21.63 25.67 -2.98
N GLU A 166 -21.40 25.68 -1.68
CA GLU A 166 -20.33 26.39 -1.01
C GLU A 166 -18.96 25.72 -1.23
N GLY A 167 -18.96 24.39 -1.42
CA GLY A 167 -17.75 23.61 -1.49
C GLY A 167 -17.19 23.23 -0.11
N ASN A 168 -16.34 22.21 -0.09
CA ASN A 168 -15.56 21.81 1.08
C ASN A 168 -14.04 21.99 0.86
N PHE A 169 -13.64 22.46 -0.33
CA PHE A 169 -12.26 22.77 -0.71
C PHE A 169 -12.23 23.87 -1.78
N GLU A 170 -11.80 25.08 -1.41
CA GLU A 170 -11.59 26.21 -2.34
C GLU A 170 -12.79 26.52 -3.26
N GLY A 171 -14.02 26.43 -2.74
CA GLY A 171 -15.25 26.64 -3.51
C GLY A 171 -15.68 25.44 -4.38
N LYS A 172 -14.90 24.36 -4.39
CA LYS A 172 -15.22 23.07 -5.00
C LYS A 172 -15.41 22.00 -3.92
N ASN A 173 -15.75 20.80 -4.35
CA ASN A 173 -16.02 19.67 -3.46
C ASN A 173 -15.07 18.51 -3.72
N ILE A 174 -14.57 17.96 -2.62
CA ILE A 174 -13.98 16.63 -2.50
C ILE A 174 -15.09 15.70 -2.00
N PRO A 175 -15.57 14.76 -2.83
CA PRO A 175 -16.56 13.77 -2.41
C PRO A 175 -16.07 13.00 -1.17
N ASN A 176 -16.88 12.95 -0.11
CA ASN A 176 -16.52 12.26 1.14
C ASN A 176 -17.77 11.75 1.88
N LEU A 177 -17.58 10.86 2.85
CA LEU A 177 -18.63 10.28 3.69
C LEU A 177 -18.48 10.68 5.17
N LEU A 178 -17.82 11.81 5.46
CA LEU A 178 -17.63 12.27 6.84
C LEU A 178 -18.99 12.57 7.49
N GLY A 179 -19.11 12.20 8.77
CA GLY A 179 -20.37 12.32 9.50
C GLY A 179 -21.47 11.34 9.08
N LYS A 180 -21.24 10.48 8.08
CA LYS A 180 -22.17 9.42 7.67
C LYS A 180 -21.85 8.10 8.40
N ASP A 181 -22.88 7.31 8.63
CA ASP A 181 -22.72 5.90 8.99
C ASP A 181 -22.69 5.05 7.71
N ILE A 182 -21.53 4.50 7.36
CA ILE A 182 -21.39 3.68 6.15
C ILE A 182 -22.26 2.42 6.25
N LYS A 183 -22.50 1.92 7.46
CA LYS A 183 -23.30 0.71 7.69
C LYS A 183 -24.80 0.98 7.52
N SER A 184 -25.22 2.25 7.47
CA SER A 184 -26.63 2.61 7.24
C SER A 184 -26.98 2.81 5.77
N ILE A 185 -26.01 2.76 4.84
CA ILE A 185 -26.29 2.89 3.41
C ILE A 185 -26.91 1.57 2.92
N SER A 186 -28.12 1.63 2.39
CA SER A 186 -28.82 0.44 1.90
C SER A 186 -28.12 -0.16 0.68
N PHE A 187 -28.28 -1.46 0.45
CA PHE A 187 -27.73 -2.11 -0.75
C PHE A 187 -28.27 -1.50 -2.05
N GLU A 188 -29.55 -1.12 -2.07
CA GLU A 188 -30.18 -0.45 -3.21
C GLU A 188 -29.54 0.92 -3.48
N ASP A 189 -29.24 1.68 -2.43
CA ASP A 189 -28.59 2.98 -2.55
C ASP A 189 -27.13 2.83 -2.97
N MET A 190 -26.41 1.81 -2.48
CA MET A 190 -25.05 1.51 -2.95
C MET A 190 -25.02 1.24 -4.46
N ILE A 191 -25.95 0.43 -4.99
CA ILE A 191 -26.04 0.18 -6.44
C ILE A 191 -26.29 1.47 -7.22
N LYS A 192 -27.19 2.33 -6.74
CA LYS A 192 -27.49 3.63 -7.36
C LYS A 192 -26.27 4.53 -7.35
N LEU A 193 -25.59 4.65 -6.20
CA LEU A 193 -24.40 5.47 -6.03
C LEU A 193 -23.27 4.97 -6.94
N ASP A 194 -23.03 3.66 -7.02
CA ASP A 194 -22.01 3.09 -7.91
C ASP A 194 -22.30 3.41 -9.39
N SER A 195 -23.56 3.31 -9.83
CA SER A 195 -23.94 3.67 -11.20
C SER A 195 -23.74 5.17 -11.49
N MET A 196 -24.03 6.04 -10.53
CA MET A 196 -23.79 7.49 -10.66
C MET A 196 -22.29 7.80 -10.67
N ARG A 197 -21.53 7.12 -9.81
CA ARG A 197 -20.08 7.21 -9.69
C ARG A 197 -19.40 6.86 -11.00
N ASP A 198 -19.85 5.81 -11.70
CA ASP A 198 -19.33 5.45 -13.03
C ASP A 198 -19.55 6.57 -14.07
N ARG A 199 -20.73 7.21 -14.05
CA ARG A 199 -21.02 8.36 -14.94
C ARG A 199 -20.13 9.57 -14.62
N ILE A 200 -19.89 9.84 -13.33
CA ILE A 200 -19.00 10.91 -12.87
C ILE A 200 -17.56 10.59 -13.26
N LEU A 201 -17.12 9.34 -13.13
CA LEU A 201 -15.79 8.90 -13.54
C LEU A 201 -15.60 9.11 -15.05
N SER A 202 -16.52 8.64 -15.89
CA SER A 202 -16.45 8.85 -17.35
C SER A 202 -16.50 10.33 -17.76
N TYR A 203 -17.13 11.18 -16.94
CA TYR A 203 -17.05 12.62 -17.12
C TYR A 203 -15.67 13.17 -16.73
N ARG A 204 -15.13 12.76 -15.57
CA ARG A 204 -13.82 13.19 -15.06
C ARG A 204 -12.68 12.77 -15.99
N GLU A 205 -12.77 11.60 -16.62
CA GLU A 205 -11.79 11.10 -17.59
C GLU A 205 -11.63 11.96 -18.85
N LYS A 206 -12.57 12.89 -19.12
CA LYS A 206 -12.46 13.85 -20.22
C LYS A 206 -11.62 15.09 -19.87
N ARG A 207 -11.29 15.28 -18.59
CA ARG A 207 -10.39 16.33 -18.13
C ARG A 207 -8.94 15.93 -18.40
N THR A 208 -8.05 16.91 -18.43
CA THR A 208 -6.59 16.66 -18.41
C THR A 208 -6.27 15.79 -17.19
N LYS A 209 -5.66 14.62 -17.39
CA LYS A 209 -5.26 13.73 -16.28
C LYS A 209 -4.01 14.29 -15.57
N PRO A 210 -3.82 13.97 -14.28
CA PRO A 210 -2.54 14.21 -13.61
C PRO A 210 -1.42 13.47 -14.32
N PHE A 211 -0.20 14.00 -14.22
CA PHE A 211 0.97 13.31 -14.75
C PHE A 211 1.15 11.96 -14.05
N ARG A 212 1.48 10.93 -14.81
CA ARG A 212 1.79 9.59 -14.30
C ARG A 212 3.29 9.40 -14.34
N ASP A 213 3.90 9.09 -13.19
CA ASP A 213 5.31 8.71 -13.15
C ASP A 213 5.44 7.23 -13.53
N GLU A 214 5.81 7.01 -14.80
CA GLU A 214 5.86 5.70 -15.45
C GLU A 214 7.10 4.87 -15.12
N LYS A 215 7.91 5.28 -14.14
CA LYS A 215 8.96 4.41 -13.60
C LYS A 215 8.34 3.14 -13.00
N ILE A 216 8.88 2.00 -13.39
CA ILE A 216 8.65 0.73 -12.72
C ILE A 216 9.78 0.55 -11.71
N LEU A 217 9.44 0.69 -10.43
CA LEU A 217 10.38 0.53 -9.32
C LEU A 217 10.26 -0.87 -8.73
N THR A 218 11.37 -1.60 -8.65
CA THR A 218 11.39 -2.99 -8.18
C THR A 218 10.83 -3.13 -6.76
N SER A 219 11.29 -2.30 -5.84
CA SER A 219 10.79 -2.24 -4.46
C SER A 219 9.28 -2.07 -4.38
N TRP A 220 8.71 -1.07 -5.04
CA TRP A 220 7.27 -0.75 -4.93
C TRP A 220 6.41 -1.80 -5.62
N ASN A 221 6.87 -2.33 -6.76
CA ASN A 221 6.21 -3.46 -7.38
C ASN A 221 6.28 -4.71 -6.49
N GLY A 222 7.38 -4.97 -5.80
CA GLY A 222 7.49 -6.06 -4.83
C GLY A 222 6.42 -6.00 -3.74
N LEU A 223 6.16 -4.80 -3.20
CA LEU A 223 5.06 -4.57 -2.26
C LEU A 223 3.69 -4.82 -2.89
N MET A 224 3.44 -4.30 -4.10
CA MET A 224 2.15 -4.47 -4.78
C MET A 224 1.89 -5.92 -5.19
N ILE A 225 2.90 -6.64 -5.68
CA ILE A 225 2.84 -8.07 -6.02
C ILE A 225 2.43 -8.87 -4.78
N GLY A 226 3.11 -8.64 -3.65
CA GLY A 226 2.74 -9.28 -2.38
C GLY A 226 1.32 -8.92 -1.94
N SER A 227 0.92 -7.66 -2.08
CA SER A 227 -0.42 -7.17 -1.74
C SER A 227 -1.51 -7.82 -2.59
N LEU A 228 -1.37 -7.84 -3.92
CA LEU A 228 -2.32 -8.46 -4.85
C LEU A 228 -2.38 -9.98 -4.71
N ALA A 229 -1.26 -10.66 -4.46
CA ALA A 229 -1.24 -12.10 -4.22
C ALA A 229 -2.02 -12.45 -2.94
N TYR A 230 -1.71 -11.76 -1.84
CA TYR A 230 -2.39 -11.95 -0.56
C TYR A 230 -3.87 -11.55 -0.62
N GLY A 231 -4.18 -10.36 -1.14
CA GLY A 231 -5.54 -9.87 -1.38
C GLY A 231 -6.34 -10.79 -2.29
N GLY A 232 -5.76 -11.25 -3.40
CA GLY A 232 -6.39 -12.19 -4.30
C GLY A 232 -6.76 -13.51 -3.64
N LYS A 233 -5.93 -14.01 -2.71
CA LYS A 233 -6.22 -15.21 -1.94
C LYS A 233 -7.35 -15.02 -0.93
N VAL A 234 -7.28 -13.96 -0.11
CA VAL A 234 -8.25 -13.71 0.97
C VAL A 234 -9.61 -13.29 0.42
N LEU A 235 -9.64 -12.50 -0.66
CA LEU A 235 -10.86 -11.94 -1.25
C LEU A 235 -11.50 -12.85 -2.31
N ASP A 236 -10.90 -14.02 -2.55
CA ASP A 236 -11.24 -14.99 -3.61
C ASP A 236 -11.29 -14.35 -5.00
N ASN A 237 -10.23 -13.63 -5.37
CA ASN A 237 -10.13 -12.91 -6.64
C ASN A 237 -8.88 -13.33 -7.44
N ASN A 238 -9.09 -14.25 -8.38
CA ASN A 238 -8.04 -14.77 -9.26
C ASN A 238 -7.46 -13.73 -10.23
N VAL A 239 -8.17 -12.62 -10.51
CA VAL A 239 -7.63 -11.55 -11.35
C VAL A 239 -6.46 -10.87 -10.64
N PHE A 240 -6.56 -10.65 -9.33
CA PHE A 240 -5.47 -10.06 -8.54
C PHE A 240 -4.24 -10.96 -8.51
N ILE A 241 -4.42 -12.26 -8.30
CA ILE A 241 -3.33 -13.24 -8.32
C ILE A 241 -2.64 -13.25 -9.70
N ARG A 242 -3.44 -13.26 -10.78
CA ARG A 242 -2.90 -13.21 -12.15
C ARG A 242 -2.10 -11.94 -12.41
N LYS A 243 -2.61 -10.78 -11.98
CA LYS A 243 -1.91 -9.50 -12.14
C LYS A 243 -0.62 -9.43 -11.33
N ALA A 244 -0.59 -10.02 -10.13
CA ALA A 244 0.64 -10.17 -9.37
C ALA A 244 1.68 -11.05 -10.09
N LYS A 245 1.25 -12.14 -10.75
CA LYS A 245 2.13 -13.00 -11.57
C LYS A 245 2.70 -12.25 -12.77
N GLU A 246 1.84 -11.57 -13.55
CA GLU A 246 2.24 -10.77 -14.71
C GLU A 246 3.35 -9.75 -14.33
N ALA A 247 3.15 -9.01 -13.24
CA ALA A 247 4.15 -8.04 -12.74
C ALA A 247 5.44 -8.72 -12.24
N ALA A 248 5.34 -9.84 -11.52
CA ALA A 248 6.52 -10.58 -11.05
C ALA A 248 7.35 -11.13 -12.21
N ASP A 249 6.69 -11.72 -13.20
CA ASP A 249 7.33 -12.29 -14.38
C ASP A 249 8.02 -11.19 -15.21
N PHE A 250 7.41 -10.00 -15.32
CA PHE A 250 8.05 -8.85 -15.95
C PHE A 250 9.36 -8.44 -15.26
N ILE A 251 9.36 -8.33 -13.92
CA ILE A 251 10.55 -7.94 -13.16
C ILE A 251 11.63 -9.01 -13.25
N ILE A 252 11.26 -10.29 -13.15
CA ILE A 252 12.22 -11.41 -13.31
C ILE A 252 12.88 -11.36 -14.69
N ALA A 253 12.12 -11.07 -15.74
CA ALA A 253 12.62 -11.06 -17.10
C ALA A 253 13.48 -9.83 -17.44
N ASN A 254 13.17 -8.66 -16.87
CA ASN A 254 13.75 -7.39 -17.32
C ASN A 254 14.63 -6.68 -16.28
N LEU A 255 14.50 -6.98 -14.98
CA LEU A 255 15.19 -6.28 -13.90
C LEU A 255 16.16 -7.19 -13.12
N ILE A 256 16.51 -8.35 -13.65
CA ILE A 256 17.61 -9.18 -13.17
C ILE A 256 18.70 -9.19 -14.24
N ASP A 257 19.90 -8.69 -13.91
CA ASP A 257 21.04 -8.66 -14.83
C ASP A 257 21.63 -10.08 -15.08
N LEU A 258 22.62 -10.17 -15.97
CA LEU A 258 23.23 -11.45 -16.34
C LEU A 258 24.02 -12.09 -15.18
N GLU A 259 24.47 -11.28 -14.25
CA GLU A 259 25.14 -11.65 -13.00
C GLU A 259 24.15 -12.02 -11.88
N GLY A 260 22.85 -11.94 -12.16
CA GLY A 260 21.76 -12.26 -11.26
C GLY A 260 21.52 -11.22 -10.17
N ASN A 261 21.97 -9.98 -10.35
CA ASN A 261 21.66 -8.86 -9.48
C ASN A 261 20.38 -8.18 -9.92
N LEU A 262 19.61 -7.73 -8.94
CA LEU A 262 18.39 -6.98 -9.16
C LEU A 262 18.72 -5.52 -9.51
N LEU A 263 18.02 -4.97 -10.50
CA LEU A 263 18.03 -3.56 -10.87
C LEU A 263 16.87 -2.84 -10.20
N SER A 264 17.02 -1.54 -9.96
CA SER A 264 16.07 -0.74 -9.17
C SER A 264 14.95 -0.15 -10.02
N VAL A 265 15.26 0.27 -11.25
CA VAL A 265 14.36 1.05 -12.10
C VAL A 265 14.28 0.44 -13.50
N HIS A 266 13.06 0.40 -14.05
CA HIS A 266 12.82 0.24 -15.47
C HIS A 266 11.97 1.41 -15.99
N MET A 267 12.41 2.02 -17.09
CA MET A 267 11.72 3.13 -17.74
C MET A 267 12.17 3.21 -19.21
N ASP A 268 11.25 3.53 -20.12
CA ASP A 268 11.52 3.70 -21.55
C ASP A 268 12.22 2.49 -22.21
N GLY A 269 11.90 1.27 -21.75
CA GLY A 269 12.44 0.01 -22.28
C GLY A 269 13.82 -0.35 -21.75
N GLU A 270 14.41 0.46 -20.86
CA GLU A 270 15.72 0.22 -20.26
C GLU A 270 15.61 -0.04 -18.75
N SER A 271 16.40 -1.00 -18.27
CA SER A 271 16.56 -1.28 -16.84
C SER A 271 17.94 -0.83 -16.38
N TYR A 272 18.01 -0.11 -15.27
CA TYR A 272 19.25 0.49 -14.79
C TYR A 272 19.24 0.68 -13.27
N ASN A 273 20.40 1.10 -12.75
CA ASN A 273 20.75 1.22 -11.33
C ASN A 273 20.71 -0.12 -10.57
N LEU A 274 21.79 -0.42 -9.85
CA LEU A 274 21.80 -1.58 -8.95
C LEU A 274 20.75 -1.40 -7.85
N GLY A 275 20.01 -2.46 -7.57
CA GLY A 275 19.00 -2.51 -6.53
C GLY A 275 19.57 -2.27 -5.14
N ASN A 276 18.81 -1.57 -4.31
CA ASN A 276 19.12 -1.37 -2.89
C ASN A 276 18.40 -2.42 -2.02
N LEU A 277 18.57 -2.33 -0.69
CA LEU A 277 17.97 -3.28 0.24
C LEU A 277 16.44 -3.40 0.10
N HIS A 278 15.72 -2.31 -0.17
CA HIS A 278 14.28 -2.35 -0.38
C HIS A 278 13.91 -3.19 -1.62
N ASP A 279 14.65 -3.00 -2.72
CA ASP A 279 14.36 -3.72 -3.97
C ASP A 279 14.44 -5.23 -3.75
N TYR A 280 15.49 -5.69 -3.10
CA TYR A 280 15.66 -7.11 -2.81
C TYR A 280 14.66 -7.63 -1.77
N ALA A 281 14.51 -6.96 -0.63
CA ALA A 281 13.66 -7.43 0.47
C ALA A 281 12.17 -7.43 0.07
N PHE A 282 11.70 -6.39 -0.60
CA PHE A 282 10.28 -6.27 -0.95
C PHE A 282 9.93 -7.19 -2.13
N PHE A 283 10.82 -7.33 -3.12
CA PHE A 283 10.55 -8.23 -4.23
C PHE A 283 10.61 -9.70 -3.80
N ALA A 284 11.59 -10.08 -2.96
CA ALA A 284 11.62 -11.42 -2.36
C ALA A 284 10.34 -11.70 -1.53
N TYR A 285 9.85 -10.73 -0.76
CA TYR A 285 8.58 -10.85 -0.05
C TYR A 285 7.39 -11.09 -1.00
N GLY A 286 7.31 -10.33 -2.10
CA GLY A 286 6.27 -10.50 -3.13
C GLY A 286 6.29 -11.89 -3.76
N LEU A 287 7.47 -12.37 -4.16
CA LEU A 287 7.66 -13.71 -4.76
C LEU A 287 7.30 -14.84 -3.80
N LEU A 288 7.74 -14.75 -2.54
CA LEU A 288 7.40 -15.76 -1.52
C LEU A 288 5.91 -15.76 -1.17
N THR A 289 5.25 -14.59 -1.25
CA THR A 289 3.79 -14.49 -1.08
C THR A 289 3.06 -15.10 -2.28
N LEU A 290 3.53 -14.87 -3.50
CA LEU A 290 3.03 -15.55 -4.70
C LEU A 290 3.17 -17.06 -4.59
N TYR A 291 4.33 -17.56 -4.16
CA TYR A 291 4.53 -18.99 -3.92
C TYR A 291 3.53 -19.53 -2.91
N GLN A 292 3.34 -18.86 -1.77
CA GLN A 292 2.39 -19.29 -0.74
C GLN A 292 0.96 -19.43 -1.27
N VAL A 293 0.56 -18.55 -2.20
CA VAL A 293 -0.79 -18.53 -2.75
C VAL A 293 -0.97 -19.50 -3.93
N THR A 294 0.07 -19.68 -4.75
CA THR A 294 -0.01 -20.39 -6.04
C THR A 294 0.64 -21.76 -6.04
N ASN A 295 1.49 -22.05 -5.05
CA ASN A 295 2.40 -23.20 -4.98
C ASN A 295 3.36 -23.32 -6.19
N ASP A 296 3.57 -22.23 -6.93
CA ASP A 296 4.49 -22.21 -8.05
C ASP A 296 5.93 -22.08 -7.55
N VAL A 297 6.68 -23.19 -7.64
CA VAL A 297 8.03 -23.32 -7.08
C VAL A 297 9.03 -22.36 -7.72
N VAL A 298 8.75 -21.84 -8.92
CA VAL A 298 9.64 -20.86 -9.57
C VAL A 298 9.80 -19.61 -8.72
N TYR A 299 8.69 -19.08 -8.18
CA TYR A 299 8.75 -17.90 -7.31
C TYR A 299 9.44 -18.18 -5.97
N PHE A 300 9.28 -19.40 -5.42
CA PHE A 300 10.01 -19.80 -4.23
C PHE A 300 11.52 -19.80 -4.48
N GLU A 301 11.97 -20.42 -5.57
CA GLU A 301 13.39 -20.54 -5.89
C GLU A 301 14.05 -19.18 -6.13
N ILE A 302 13.38 -18.29 -6.89
CA ILE A 302 13.88 -16.95 -7.14
C ILE A 302 13.85 -16.11 -5.85
N GLY A 303 12.75 -16.13 -5.10
CA GLY A 303 12.63 -15.42 -3.83
C GLY A 303 13.70 -15.85 -2.82
N ARG A 304 13.99 -17.15 -2.73
CA ARG A 304 15.07 -17.69 -1.89
C ARG A 304 16.45 -17.23 -2.35
N LYS A 305 16.72 -17.25 -3.66
CA LYS A 305 17.99 -16.75 -4.22
C LYS A 305 18.20 -15.27 -3.90
N LEU A 306 17.17 -14.45 -4.08
CA LEU A 306 17.21 -13.01 -3.77
C LEU A 306 17.40 -12.77 -2.27
N ALA A 307 16.75 -13.54 -1.41
CA ALA A 307 16.97 -13.45 0.04
C ALA A 307 18.41 -13.79 0.44
N ASN A 308 18.99 -14.85 -0.14
CA ASN A 308 20.39 -15.20 0.11
C ASN A 308 21.33 -14.11 -0.42
N LYS A 309 21.08 -13.57 -1.61
CA LYS A 309 21.81 -12.39 -2.13
C LYS A 309 21.64 -11.16 -1.25
N THR A 310 20.48 -10.99 -0.59
CA THR A 310 20.28 -9.88 0.35
C THR A 310 21.26 -9.96 1.51
N LEU A 311 21.42 -11.16 2.08
CA LEU A 311 22.38 -11.39 3.17
C LEU A 311 23.82 -11.21 2.71
N GLU A 312 24.14 -11.61 1.48
CA GLU A 312 25.48 -11.48 0.89
C GLU A 312 25.85 -10.02 0.58
N LEU A 313 24.97 -9.30 -0.12
CA LEU A 313 25.26 -7.99 -0.70
C LEU A 313 25.12 -6.85 0.31
N PHE A 314 24.26 -7.00 1.30
CA PHE A 314 23.90 -5.93 2.24
C PHE A 314 24.28 -6.27 3.69
N GLY A 315 24.68 -7.50 3.98
CA GLY A 315 25.04 -7.95 5.32
C GLY A 315 26.43 -7.50 5.75
N GLU A 316 26.52 -6.87 6.92
CA GLU A 316 27.77 -6.52 7.59
C GLU A 316 27.52 -6.42 9.11
N GLU A 317 28.42 -6.97 9.93
CA GLU A 317 28.34 -6.94 11.40
C GLU A 317 26.98 -7.37 12.00
N GLY A 318 26.28 -8.29 11.33
CA GLY A 318 24.97 -8.79 11.78
C GLY A 318 23.79 -7.85 11.49
N ALA A 319 23.99 -6.76 10.74
CA ALA A 319 22.93 -5.86 10.26
C ALA A 319 22.85 -5.86 8.72
N LEU A 320 21.75 -5.33 8.16
CA LEU A 320 21.64 -5.04 6.73
C LEU A 320 21.72 -3.54 6.45
N TYR A 321 22.49 -3.18 5.43
CA TYR A 321 22.74 -1.81 5.01
C TYR A 321 21.93 -1.47 3.77
N TYR A 322 21.59 -0.19 3.57
CA TYR A 322 20.76 0.20 2.42
C TYR A 322 21.44 -0.05 1.07
N ASN A 323 22.72 0.30 0.97
CA ASN A 323 23.54 0.15 -0.23
C ASN A 323 24.33 -1.17 -0.21
N SER A 324 24.41 -1.84 -1.35
CA SER A 324 25.17 -3.08 -1.50
C SER A 324 26.69 -2.83 -1.49
N HIS A 325 27.47 -3.85 -1.12
CA HIS A 325 28.94 -3.81 -1.17
C HIS A 325 29.52 -3.69 -2.60
N ILE A 326 28.68 -3.92 -3.62
CA ILE A 326 29.06 -3.82 -5.04
C ILE A 326 28.60 -2.51 -5.69
N SER A 327 27.84 -1.68 -4.96
CA SER A 327 27.46 -0.34 -5.41
C SER A 327 28.62 0.64 -5.25
N GLU A 328 28.49 1.84 -5.82
CA GLU A 328 29.49 2.90 -5.68
C GLU A 328 29.85 3.12 -4.20
N GLU A 329 31.16 3.23 -3.91
CA GLU A 329 31.64 3.36 -2.54
C GLU A 329 31.22 4.72 -1.96
N LEU A 330 30.25 4.69 -1.03
CA LEU A 330 29.76 5.86 -0.33
C LEU A 330 30.53 6.08 0.98
N VAL A 331 30.77 7.34 1.32
CA VAL A 331 31.39 7.75 2.60
C VAL A 331 30.59 7.26 3.82
N ILE A 332 29.27 7.16 3.67
CA ILE A 332 28.35 6.68 4.71
C ILE A 332 27.44 5.63 4.09
N ARG A 333 27.37 4.46 4.72
CA ARG A 333 26.39 3.41 4.41
C ARG A 333 25.41 3.33 5.56
N PRO A 334 24.20 3.90 5.44
CA PRO A 334 23.23 3.87 6.51
C PRO A 334 22.65 2.46 6.69
N ARG A 335 22.39 2.09 7.95
CA ARG A 335 21.51 0.97 8.28
C ARG A 335 20.07 1.42 8.11
N ASP A 336 19.32 0.74 7.26
CA ASP A 336 17.94 1.06 6.97
C ASP A 336 17.01 0.26 7.89
N ILE A 337 16.84 0.78 9.11
CA ILE A 337 16.12 0.12 10.21
C ILE A 337 14.85 0.86 10.64
N TYR A 338 14.64 2.09 10.15
CA TYR A 338 13.54 2.96 10.56
C TYR A 338 12.34 2.81 9.62
N ASP A 339 11.17 2.52 10.18
CA ASP A 339 9.93 2.43 9.41
C ASP A 339 9.29 3.82 9.24
N GLY A 340 9.42 4.38 8.04
CA GLY A 340 8.86 5.69 7.68
C GLY A 340 7.49 5.58 6.98
N ALA A 341 7.35 6.30 5.86
CA ALA A 341 6.19 6.15 4.98
C ALA A 341 6.16 4.76 4.31
N ILE A 342 7.34 4.19 4.07
CA ILE A 342 7.54 2.80 3.64
C ILE A 342 8.21 2.00 4.77
N PRO A 343 7.99 0.68 4.82
CA PRO A 343 8.75 -0.20 5.71
C PRO A 343 10.25 -0.06 5.48
N SER A 344 11.05 -0.33 6.51
CA SER A 344 12.49 -0.50 6.37
C SER A 344 12.83 -1.82 5.65
N GLY A 345 13.93 -1.83 4.90
CA GLY A 345 14.47 -3.02 4.28
C GLY A 345 14.84 -4.11 5.27
N ASN A 346 15.36 -3.75 6.46
CA ASN A 346 15.62 -4.72 7.53
C ASN A 346 14.34 -5.40 8.01
N SER A 347 13.25 -4.63 8.20
CA SER A 347 11.98 -5.21 8.68
C SER A 347 11.41 -6.24 7.69
N PHE A 348 11.47 -5.97 6.39
CA PHE A 348 11.00 -6.89 5.35
C PHE A 348 11.96 -8.06 5.13
N ALA A 349 13.27 -7.86 5.29
CA ALA A 349 14.22 -8.97 5.31
C ALA A 349 13.88 -9.96 6.44
N LEU A 350 13.52 -9.48 7.63
CA LEU A 350 13.04 -10.34 8.72
C LEU A 350 11.77 -11.12 8.32
N ARG A 351 10.81 -10.50 7.62
CA ARG A 351 9.60 -11.18 7.11
C ARG A 351 9.96 -12.28 6.10
N VAL A 352 10.88 -11.98 5.19
CA VAL A 352 11.36 -12.92 4.16
C VAL A 352 12.06 -14.12 4.81
N LEU A 353 12.97 -13.88 5.75
CA LEU A 353 13.68 -14.93 6.48
C LEU A 353 12.71 -15.78 7.30
N GLY A 354 11.72 -15.17 7.95
CA GLY A 354 10.64 -15.88 8.65
C GLY A 354 9.85 -16.80 7.72
N LYS A 355 9.42 -16.31 6.55
CA LYS A 355 8.74 -17.13 5.53
C LYS A 355 9.61 -18.29 5.04
N LEU A 356 10.88 -18.03 4.75
CA LEU A 356 11.81 -19.08 4.29
C LEU A 356 12.02 -20.15 5.36
N TYR A 357 12.20 -19.75 6.62
CA TYR A 357 12.24 -20.68 7.73
C TYR A 357 10.95 -21.50 7.81
N ASP A 358 9.78 -20.88 7.65
CA ASP A 358 8.51 -21.61 7.69
C ASP A 358 8.36 -22.64 6.57
N PHE A 359 8.77 -22.30 5.35
CA PHE A 359 8.68 -23.20 4.20
C PHE A 359 9.72 -24.33 4.23
N THR A 360 10.91 -24.08 4.77
CA THR A 360 12.06 -24.99 4.64
C THR A 360 12.46 -25.68 5.94
N LYS A 361 12.15 -25.07 7.08
CA LYS A 361 12.70 -25.40 8.41
C LYS A 361 14.24 -25.38 8.46
N ASP A 362 14.87 -24.62 7.56
CA ASP A 362 16.30 -24.38 7.59
C ASP A 362 16.65 -23.33 8.66
N ASN A 363 17.31 -23.79 9.73
CA ASN A 363 17.71 -22.96 10.86
C ASN A 363 18.66 -21.82 10.49
N MET A 364 19.34 -21.88 9.33
CA MET A 364 20.16 -20.75 8.87
C MET A 364 19.33 -19.46 8.79
N TYR A 365 18.09 -19.52 8.28
CA TYR A 365 17.24 -18.35 8.17
C TYR A 365 16.78 -17.81 9.53
N TYR A 366 16.49 -18.70 10.48
CA TYR A 366 16.13 -18.34 11.85
C TYR A 366 17.30 -17.63 12.56
N GLU A 367 18.50 -18.20 12.51
CA GLU A 367 19.68 -17.61 13.15
C GLU A 367 20.06 -16.27 12.50
N LYS A 368 19.95 -16.13 11.18
CA LYS A 368 20.19 -14.84 10.50
C LYS A 368 19.17 -13.77 10.90
N ALA A 369 17.89 -14.12 11.02
CA ALA A 369 16.88 -13.19 11.49
C ALA A 369 17.16 -12.74 12.94
N LYS A 370 17.63 -13.67 13.79
CA LYS A 370 18.02 -13.39 15.17
C LYS A 370 19.25 -12.49 15.26
N GLU A 371 20.26 -12.67 14.41
CA GLU A 371 21.41 -11.77 14.31
C GLU A 371 20.95 -10.35 13.94
N ILE A 372 20.13 -10.22 12.89
CA ILE A 372 19.60 -8.94 12.40
C ILE A 372 18.84 -8.20 13.50
N ILE A 373 17.88 -8.84 14.16
CA ILE A 373 17.08 -8.17 15.19
C ILE A 373 17.94 -7.76 16.40
N ASN A 374 18.94 -8.58 16.78
CA ASN A 374 19.82 -8.25 17.90
C ASN A 374 20.70 -7.04 17.59
N SER A 375 21.04 -6.79 16.33
CA SER A 375 21.89 -5.65 15.92
C SER A 375 21.26 -4.27 16.14
N TYR A 376 19.92 -4.19 16.25
CA TYR A 376 19.18 -2.96 16.55
C TYR A 376 18.07 -3.14 17.61
N GLY A 377 18.08 -4.24 18.37
CA GLY A 377 17.10 -4.50 19.44
C GLY A 377 17.10 -3.43 20.53
N GLY A 378 18.26 -2.82 20.81
CA GLY A 378 18.36 -1.66 21.70
C GLY A 378 17.57 -0.45 21.17
N ASN A 379 17.56 -0.21 19.85
CA ASN A 379 16.77 0.85 19.23
C ASN A 379 15.26 0.57 19.35
N ILE A 380 14.84 -0.68 19.12
CA ILE A 380 13.44 -1.10 19.27
C ILE A 380 12.94 -0.86 20.69
N ASN A 381 13.75 -1.18 21.70
CA ASN A 381 13.39 -0.97 23.11
C ASN A 381 13.28 0.52 23.47
N ASN A 382 14.06 1.38 22.82
CA ASN A 382 14.05 2.83 23.08
C ASN A 382 12.92 3.56 22.36
N SER A 383 12.61 3.17 21.12
CA SER A 383 11.65 3.86 20.25
C SER A 383 10.76 2.88 19.47
N THR A 384 10.02 2.03 20.17
CA THR A 384 9.23 0.91 19.62
C THR A 384 8.35 1.28 18.41
N THR A 385 7.78 2.48 18.40
CA THR A 385 6.91 2.96 17.31
C THR A 385 7.65 3.21 15.99
N GLU A 386 8.97 3.32 16.00
CA GLU A 386 9.78 3.54 14.80
C GLU A 386 10.17 2.22 14.09
N TYR A 387 9.85 1.05 14.68
CA TYR A 387 10.30 -0.28 14.23
C TYR A 387 9.14 -1.28 14.12
N VAL A 388 7.92 -0.79 13.85
CA VAL A 388 6.69 -1.59 13.95
C VAL A 388 6.64 -2.76 12.97
N TYR A 389 7.20 -2.64 11.76
CA TYR A 389 7.28 -3.78 10.86
C TYR A 389 8.26 -4.84 11.35
N SER A 390 9.36 -4.45 12.02
CA SER A 390 10.27 -5.42 12.64
C SER A 390 9.56 -6.18 13.78
N ILE A 391 8.77 -5.48 14.59
CA ILE A 391 7.97 -6.09 15.67
C ILE A 391 6.90 -7.03 15.09
N LEU A 392 6.22 -6.62 14.01
CA LEU A 392 5.29 -7.47 13.28
C LEU A 392 5.97 -8.76 12.78
N SER A 393 7.21 -8.68 12.29
CA SER A 393 7.98 -9.87 11.89
C SER A 393 8.23 -10.80 13.08
N LEU A 394 8.59 -10.24 14.24
CA LEU A 394 8.76 -11.01 15.48
C LEU A 394 7.48 -11.72 15.91
N ILE A 395 6.36 -10.99 15.94
CA ILE A 395 5.06 -11.52 16.34
C ILE A 395 4.60 -12.65 15.41
N ASN A 396 4.89 -12.56 14.11
CA ASN A 396 4.34 -13.51 13.14
C ASN A 396 5.18 -14.79 13.00
N TYR A 397 6.49 -14.72 13.22
CA TYR A 397 7.41 -15.82 12.87
C TYR A 397 8.27 -16.33 14.04
N PHE A 398 8.45 -15.54 15.10
CA PHE A 398 9.47 -15.81 16.12
C PHE A 398 8.94 -15.86 17.56
N ILE A 399 7.69 -15.45 17.79
CA ILE A 399 6.95 -15.48 19.06
C ILE A 399 5.63 -16.20 18.79
#